data_AF-A0A7C4X1A8-F1
#
_entry.id   AF-A0A7C4X1A8-F1
#
_cell.length_a   1.000
_cell.length_b   1.000
_cell.length_c   1.000
_cell.angle_alpha   90.00
_cell.angle_beta   90.00
_cell.angle_gamma   90.00
#
_symmetry.space_group_name_H-M   'P 1'
#
loop_
_entity.id
_entity.type
_entity.pdbx_description
1 polymer ?
#
loop_
_entity_poly.entity_id
_entity_poly.type
_entity_poly.pdbx_seq_one_letter_code
_entity_poly.pdbx_strand_id
1 'polypeptide(L)'
;MYAFGDLKIVASCDIGALGPKEGRPIVYFWSPLYAVLGGLFWVPLVLVYVLFKENRRPAALWILLPAAGLYGAFSVVAALADMPSDVRGLFISIINTIAVSFCLVWLLAGRIGGRHRFVTAVLALLIFAGMAGLALLNIEDSTNMAALAIFTGVTFAVYTIALTIATLLSRRRMTGLRFSLWAIPGCLIGTAIPFSVILIIEMMQYPDAGIVWQFLLQTLVGAAFFYAALLPFLILFFVNGFWRQRFEAICLRKKAAVSETTELPPQV
;
A
#
# COMPACT_ATOMS: atom_id res chain seq x y z
N MET A 1 15.99 -33.52 -2.26
CA MET A 1 14.65 -33.98 -2.67
C MET A 1 13.90 -32.75 -3.12
N TYR A 2 13.82 -32.51 -4.43
CA TYR A 2 13.15 -31.32 -4.96
C TYR A 2 11.70 -31.70 -5.25
N ALA A 3 10.75 -31.03 -4.60
CA ALA A 3 9.33 -31.23 -4.86
C ALA A 3 8.96 -30.45 -6.13
N PHE A 4 9.07 -31.06 -7.31
CA PHE A 4 8.50 -30.52 -8.55
C PHE A 4 7.87 -31.67 -9.33
N GLY A 5 6.75 -31.43 -10.00
CA GLY A 5 6.10 -32.43 -10.84
C GLY A 5 4.57 -32.35 -10.85
N ASP A 6 3.98 -33.39 -11.38
CA ASP A 6 2.53 -33.52 -11.54
C ASP A 6 1.85 -33.73 -10.18
N LEU A 7 1.16 -32.68 -9.72
CA LEU A 7 0.28 -32.74 -8.56
C LEU A 7 -1.07 -33.29 -9.01
N LYS A 8 -1.36 -34.52 -8.61
CA LYS A 8 -2.65 -35.16 -8.86
C LYS A 8 -3.64 -34.75 -7.77
N ILE A 9 -4.62 -33.91 -8.12
CA ILE A 9 -5.70 -33.49 -7.23
C ILE A 9 -6.92 -34.36 -7.52
N VAL A 10 -7.40 -35.07 -6.49
CA VAL A 10 -8.61 -35.91 -6.55
C VAL A 10 -9.61 -35.33 -5.56
N ALA A 11 -10.73 -34.83 -6.06
CA ALA A 11 -11.85 -34.48 -5.19
C ALA A 11 -12.51 -35.78 -4.70
N SER A 12 -12.66 -35.94 -3.39
CA SER A 12 -13.41 -37.05 -2.80
C SER A 12 -14.64 -36.51 -2.06
N CYS A 13 -15.77 -37.17 -2.25
CA CYS A 13 -17.01 -36.89 -1.53
C CYS A 13 -17.77 -38.21 -1.37
N ASP A 14 -18.06 -38.59 -0.12
CA ASP A 14 -18.80 -39.82 0.16
C ASP A 14 -20.30 -39.56 0.03
N ILE A 15 -20.85 -39.91 -1.13
CA ILE A 15 -22.29 -39.86 -1.42
C ILE A 15 -22.98 -41.22 -1.18
N GLY A 16 -22.35 -42.12 -0.43
CA GLY A 16 -22.90 -43.44 -0.12
C GLY A 16 -23.02 -44.31 -1.37
N ALA A 17 -24.19 -44.93 -1.59
CA ALA A 17 -24.45 -45.82 -2.72
C ALA A 17 -24.75 -45.10 -4.05
N LEU A 18 -24.80 -43.77 -4.05
CA LEU A 18 -25.27 -42.97 -5.18
C LEU A 18 -24.20 -42.71 -6.26
N GLY A 19 -22.95 -43.11 -6.03
CA GLY A 19 -21.91 -43.01 -7.04
C GLY A 19 -20.48 -43.26 -6.52
N PRO A 20 -19.47 -43.09 -7.40
CA PRO A 20 -18.07 -43.23 -7.03
C PRO A 20 -17.67 -42.17 -6.00
N LYS A 21 -16.91 -42.58 -4.98
CA LYS A 21 -16.44 -41.70 -3.89
C LYS A 21 -15.36 -40.70 -4.32
N GLU A 22 -14.72 -40.94 -5.45
CA GLU A 22 -13.64 -40.13 -6.00
C GLU A 22 -14.00 -39.62 -7.39
N GLY A 23 -13.79 -38.32 -7.60
CA GLY A 23 -13.90 -37.68 -8.90
C GLY A 23 -12.72 -38.02 -9.81
N ARG A 24 -12.80 -37.61 -11.08
CA ARG A 24 -11.67 -37.76 -12.00
C ARG A 24 -10.48 -36.93 -11.50
N PRO A 25 -9.26 -37.50 -11.51
CA PRO A 25 -8.08 -36.76 -11.11
C PRO A 25 -7.78 -35.62 -12.09
N ILE A 26 -7.55 -34.43 -11.53
CA ILE A 26 -6.99 -33.30 -12.26
C ILE A 26 -5.49 -33.31 -12.00
N VAL A 27 -4.71 -33.40 -13.07
CA VAL A 27 -3.24 -33.32 -12.98
C VAL A 27 -2.85 -31.86 -13.19
N TYR A 28 -2.26 -31.26 -12.16
CA TYR A 28 -1.75 -29.90 -12.19
C TYR A 28 -0.23 -29.93 -12.07
N PHE A 29 0.48 -29.31 -13.01
CA PHE A 29 1.94 -29.22 -12.90
C PHE A 29 2.32 -28.21 -11.81
N TRP A 30 2.88 -28.68 -10.70
CA TRP A 30 3.27 -27.82 -9.58
C TRP A 30 4.79 -27.62 -9.57
N SER A 31 5.22 -26.37 -9.51
CA SER A 31 6.62 -25.97 -9.40
C SER A 31 6.82 -25.03 -8.21
N PRO A 32 7.88 -25.24 -7.38
CA PRO A 32 8.28 -24.29 -6.34
C PRO A 32 8.59 -22.89 -6.88
N LEU A 33 8.89 -22.78 -8.19
CA LEU A 33 9.12 -21.49 -8.84
C LEU A 33 7.89 -20.57 -8.75
N TYR A 34 6.67 -21.12 -8.66
CA TYR A 34 5.47 -20.31 -8.43
C TYR A 34 5.51 -19.58 -7.08
N ALA A 35 6.08 -20.20 -6.03
CA ALA A 35 6.28 -19.55 -4.75
C ALA A 35 7.41 -18.50 -4.80
N VAL A 36 8.45 -18.74 -5.62
CA VAL A 36 9.56 -17.79 -5.82
C VAL A 36 9.06 -16.50 -6.50
N LEU A 37 8.14 -16.60 -7.46
CA LEU A 37 7.53 -15.44 -8.12
C LEU A 37 6.77 -14.55 -7.14
N GLY A 38 6.00 -15.14 -6.21
CA GLY A 38 5.36 -14.40 -5.12
C GLY A 38 6.38 -13.74 -4.17
N GLY A 39 7.54 -14.36 -3.98
CA GLY A 39 8.65 -13.81 -3.19
C GLY A 39 9.30 -12.57 -3.81
N LEU A 40 9.33 -12.46 -5.15
CA LEU A 40 9.93 -11.33 -5.87
C LEU A 40 9.34 -9.99 -5.45
N PHE A 41 8.05 -9.97 -5.12
CA PHE A 41 7.37 -8.76 -4.66
C PHE A 41 8.00 -8.15 -3.40
N TRP A 42 8.59 -8.97 -2.52
CA TRP A 42 9.20 -8.50 -1.27
C TRP A 42 10.68 -8.12 -1.42
N VAL A 43 11.32 -8.53 -2.51
CA VAL A 43 12.75 -8.31 -2.78
C VAL A 43 13.13 -6.83 -2.70
N PRO A 44 12.39 -5.86 -3.30
CA PRO A 44 12.75 -4.45 -3.20
C PRO A 44 12.83 -3.94 -1.76
N LEU A 45 11.94 -4.41 -0.88
CA LEU A 45 11.92 -3.99 0.53
C LEU A 45 13.15 -4.50 1.27
N VAL A 46 13.51 -5.77 1.06
CA VAL A 46 14.73 -6.37 1.63
C VAL A 46 15.97 -5.67 1.08
N LEU A 47 16.03 -5.40 -0.22
CA LEU A 47 17.15 -4.69 -0.84
C LEU A 47 17.33 -3.28 -0.27
N VAL A 48 16.24 -2.51 -0.14
CA VAL A 48 16.33 -1.16 0.45
C VAL A 48 16.74 -1.21 1.93
N TYR A 49 16.35 -2.24 2.67
CA TYR A 49 16.81 -2.43 4.05
C TYR A 49 18.32 -2.75 4.12
N VAL A 50 18.79 -3.67 3.29
CA VAL A 50 20.18 -4.18 3.32
C VAL A 50 21.17 -3.20 2.66
N LEU A 51 20.84 -2.60 1.52
CA LEU A 51 21.77 -1.79 0.73
C LEU A 51 22.05 -0.43 1.39
N PHE A 52 21.07 0.19 2.04
CA PHE A 52 21.23 1.51 2.63
C PHE A 52 21.63 1.40 4.10
N LYS A 53 22.85 1.82 4.45
CA LYS A 53 23.37 1.81 5.83
C LYS A 53 22.43 2.52 6.82
N GLU A 54 21.76 3.58 6.38
CA GLU A 54 20.77 4.34 7.17
C GLU A 54 19.57 3.50 7.62
N ASN A 55 19.25 2.42 6.90
CA ASN A 55 18.11 1.54 7.16
C ASN A 55 18.48 0.31 7.99
N ARG A 56 19.77 -0.01 8.18
CA ARG A 56 20.23 -1.19 8.95
C ARG A 56 20.02 -1.09 10.47
N ARG A 57 19.29 -0.07 10.93
CA ARG A 57 18.92 0.08 12.34
C ARG A 57 17.67 -0.76 12.62
N PRO A 58 17.55 -1.41 13.80
CA PRO A 58 16.33 -2.12 14.17
C PRO A 58 15.11 -1.18 14.18
N ALA A 59 15.33 0.12 14.41
CA ALA A 59 14.31 1.15 14.33
C ALA A 59 13.59 1.21 12.96
N ALA A 60 14.27 0.84 11.87
CA ALA A 60 13.69 0.84 10.54
C ALA A 60 12.73 -0.33 10.29
N LEU A 61 12.80 -1.41 11.09
CA LEU A 61 11.87 -2.54 10.97
C LEU A 61 10.48 -2.22 11.51
N TRP A 62 10.34 -1.19 12.35
CA TRP A 62 9.03 -0.77 12.86
C TRP A 62 8.04 -0.35 11.77
N ILE A 63 8.50 -0.01 10.55
CA ILE A 63 7.62 0.28 9.41
C ILE A 63 6.82 -0.94 8.94
N LEU A 64 7.28 -2.15 9.28
CA LEU A 64 6.57 -3.39 8.97
C LEU A 64 5.35 -3.58 9.87
N LEU A 65 5.34 -3.00 11.08
CA LEU A 65 4.21 -3.11 12.00
C LEU A 65 2.92 -2.48 11.45
N PRO A 66 2.90 -1.21 10.99
CA PRO A 66 1.71 -0.64 10.36
C PRO A 66 1.35 -1.35 9.04
N ALA A 67 2.33 -1.83 8.27
CA ALA A 67 2.06 -2.58 7.04
C ALA A 67 1.40 -3.94 7.31
N ALA A 68 1.91 -4.70 8.28
CA ALA A 68 1.34 -5.97 8.71
C ALA A 68 -0.04 -5.78 9.35
N GLY A 69 -0.21 -4.72 10.16
CA GLY A 69 -1.50 -4.34 10.72
C GLY A 69 -2.54 -4.02 9.64
N LEU A 70 -2.13 -3.28 8.60
CA LEU A 70 -2.98 -2.97 7.45
C LEU A 70 -3.42 -4.25 6.72
N TYR A 71 -2.46 -5.10 6.38
CA TYR A 71 -2.73 -6.39 5.73
C TYR A 71 -3.69 -7.25 6.57
N GLY A 72 -3.41 -7.39 7.88
CA GLY A 72 -4.23 -8.18 8.78
C GLY A 72 -5.65 -7.65 8.91
N ALA A 73 -5.81 -6.35 9.15
CA ALA A 73 -7.11 -5.71 9.28
C ALA A 73 -7.95 -5.89 8.00
N PHE A 74 -7.38 -5.65 6.83
CA PHE A 74 -8.11 -5.80 5.57
C PHE A 74 -8.34 -7.26 5.16
N SER A 75 -7.47 -8.17 5.59
CA SER A 75 -7.71 -9.61 5.42
C SER A 75 -8.92 -10.08 6.26
N VAL A 76 -9.08 -9.54 7.47
CA VAL A 76 -10.26 -9.80 8.32
C VAL A 76 -11.51 -9.20 7.68
N VAL A 77 -11.45 -7.95 7.20
CA VAL A 77 -12.58 -7.32 6.50
C VAL A 77 -13.00 -8.14 5.28
N ALA A 78 -12.05 -8.58 4.46
CA ALA A 78 -12.35 -9.40 3.29
C ALA A 78 -12.96 -10.76 3.65
N ALA A 79 -12.56 -11.34 4.79
CA ALA A 79 -13.16 -12.57 5.30
C ALA A 79 -14.58 -12.36 5.85
N LEU A 80 -14.81 -11.24 6.56
CA LEU A 80 -16.12 -10.91 7.14
C LEU A 80 -17.15 -10.48 6.07
N ALA A 81 -16.68 -9.90 4.96
CA ALA A 81 -17.52 -9.48 3.85
C ALA A 81 -17.86 -10.63 2.87
N ASP A 82 -17.44 -11.87 3.18
CA ASP A 82 -17.64 -13.06 2.35
C ASP A 82 -17.30 -12.84 0.86
N MET A 83 -16.17 -12.15 0.62
CA MET A 83 -15.76 -11.80 -0.73
C MET A 83 -15.42 -13.07 -1.55
N PRO A 84 -15.89 -13.16 -2.80
CA PRO A 84 -15.42 -14.17 -3.75
C PRO A 84 -13.89 -14.26 -3.80
N SER A 85 -13.35 -15.46 -4.01
CA SER A 85 -11.91 -15.71 -3.87
C SER A 85 -11.03 -14.89 -4.82
N ASP A 86 -11.54 -14.64 -6.02
CA ASP A 86 -10.95 -13.78 -7.05
C ASP A 86 -10.91 -12.31 -6.61
N VAL A 87 -12.05 -11.77 -6.15
CA VAL A 87 -12.16 -10.39 -5.66
C VAL A 87 -11.30 -10.20 -4.41
N ARG A 88 -11.31 -11.16 -3.49
CA ARG A 88 -10.48 -11.16 -2.28
C ARG A 88 -8.99 -11.16 -2.62
N GLY A 89 -8.56 -11.97 -3.59
CA GLY A 89 -7.17 -12.02 -4.03
C GLY A 89 -6.70 -10.67 -4.60
N LEU A 90 -7.50 -10.07 -5.48
CA LEU A 90 -7.23 -8.74 -6.03
C LEU A 90 -7.19 -7.67 -4.93
N PHE A 91 -8.18 -7.66 -4.04
CA PHE A 91 -8.27 -6.71 -2.95
C PHE A 91 -7.05 -6.77 -2.03
N ILE A 92 -6.65 -7.97 -1.60
CA ILE A 92 -5.45 -8.15 -0.77
C ILE A 92 -4.18 -7.74 -1.52
N SER A 93 -4.09 -8.05 -2.82
CA SER A 93 -2.95 -7.64 -3.67
C SER A 93 -2.82 -6.11 -3.75
N ILE A 94 -3.94 -5.40 -3.91
CA ILE A 94 -3.99 -3.93 -3.88
C ILE A 94 -3.48 -3.41 -2.52
N ILE A 95 -4.01 -3.92 -1.41
CA ILE A 95 -3.61 -3.48 -0.06
C ILE A 95 -2.12 -3.72 0.17
N ASN A 96 -1.60 -4.88 -0.23
CA ASN A 96 -0.19 -5.22 -0.07
C ASN A 96 0.71 -4.32 -0.94
N THR A 97 0.31 -4.06 -2.18
CA THR A 97 0.98 -3.13 -3.10
C THR A 97 1.08 -1.74 -2.49
N ILE A 98 -0.02 -1.23 -1.92
CA ILE A 98 -0.05 0.07 -1.25
C ILE A 98 0.87 0.07 -0.03
N ALA A 99 0.76 -0.94 0.84
CA ALA A 99 1.55 -1.04 2.07
C ALA A 99 3.05 -1.05 1.79
N VAL A 100 3.49 -1.93 0.88
CA VAL A 100 4.92 -2.07 0.53
C VAL A 100 5.45 -0.85 -0.20
N SER A 101 4.67 -0.27 -1.13
CA SER A 101 5.04 1.00 -1.78
C SER A 101 5.25 2.11 -0.76
N PHE A 102 4.36 2.21 0.23
CA PHE A 102 4.48 3.19 1.30
C PHE A 102 5.74 2.93 2.15
N CYS A 103 5.99 1.69 2.58
CA CYS A 103 7.21 1.32 3.29
C CYS A 103 8.47 1.73 2.52
N LEU A 104 8.53 1.46 1.21
CA LEU A 104 9.67 1.81 0.35
C LEU A 104 9.89 3.32 0.26
N VAL A 105 8.82 4.10 0.05
CA VAL A 105 8.91 5.57 0.01
C VAL A 105 9.53 6.10 1.32
N TRP A 106 9.11 5.59 2.47
CA TRP A 106 9.61 6.04 3.76
C TRP A 106 11.00 5.51 4.11
N LEU A 107 11.33 4.28 3.71
CA LEU A 107 12.69 3.74 3.83
C LEU A 107 13.69 4.49 2.94
N LEU A 108 13.23 5.05 1.82
CA LEU A 108 14.03 5.89 0.94
C LEU A 108 13.93 7.39 1.28
N ALA A 109 13.19 7.76 2.32
CA ALA A 109 12.98 9.16 2.70
C ALA A 109 14.28 9.93 2.98
N GLY A 110 15.32 9.29 3.52
CA GLY A 110 16.63 9.92 3.71
C GLY A 110 17.29 10.36 2.39
N ARG A 111 16.98 9.66 1.28
CA ARG A 111 17.53 9.95 -0.05
C ARG A 111 16.63 10.82 -0.89
N ILE A 112 15.31 10.70 -0.74
CA ILE A 112 14.32 11.45 -1.53
C ILE A 112 13.95 12.76 -0.84
N GLY A 113 14.07 12.81 0.49
CA GLY A 113 13.85 13.98 1.32
C GLY A 113 14.83 15.11 1.05
N GLY A 114 14.40 16.35 1.27
CA GLY A 114 15.19 17.55 1.00
C GLY A 114 15.27 17.99 -0.47
N ARG A 115 14.75 17.19 -1.43
CA ARG A 115 14.61 17.61 -2.83
C ARG A 115 13.40 18.52 -3.06
N HIS A 116 13.27 19.04 -4.29
CA HIS A 116 12.07 19.74 -4.72
C HIS A 116 10.84 18.80 -4.63
N ARG A 117 9.69 19.34 -4.24
CA ARG A 117 8.45 18.57 -3.98
C ARG A 117 8.02 17.75 -5.20
N PHE A 118 8.18 18.33 -6.38
CA PHE A 118 7.90 17.64 -7.64
C PHE A 118 8.79 16.42 -7.84
N VAL A 119 10.10 16.54 -7.59
CA VAL A 119 11.05 15.43 -7.73
C VAL A 119 10.76 14.33 -6.72
N THR A 120 10.44 14.69 -5.46
CA THR A 120 10.02 13.72 -4.44
C THR A 120 8.74 13.00 -4.86
N ALA A 121 7.75 13.72 -5.39
CA ALA A 121 6.50 13.13 -5.87
C ALA A 121 6.72 12.20 -7.07
N VAL A 122 7.54 12.58 -8.05
CA VAL A 122 7.88 11.73 -9.20
C VAL A 122 8.60 10.47 -8.74
N LEU A 123 9.59 10.57 -7.84
CA LEU A 123 10.28 9.40 -7.31
C LEU A 123 9.35 8.47 -6.51
N ALA A 124 8.43 9.04 -5.72
CA ALA A 124 7.42 8.26 -5.02
C ALA A 124 6.44 7.58 -5.99
N LEU A 125 6.02 8.27 -7.05
CA LEU A 125 5.19 7.70 -8.12
C LEU A 125 5.90 6.53 -8.81
N LEU A 126 7.19 6.67 -9.12
CA LEU A 126 7.98 5.58 -9.73
C LEU A 126 8.09 4.36 -8.81
N ILE A 127 8.19 4.57 -7.49
CA ILE A 127 8.17 3.46 -6.52
C ILE A 127 6.80 2.76 -6.55
N PHE A 128 5.70 3.52 -6.50
CA PHE A 128 4.35 2.97 -6.58
C PHE A 128 4.11 2.22 -7.90
N ALA A 129 4.51 2.81 -9.03
CA ALA A 129 4.39 2.20 -10.35
C ALA A 129 5.24 0.94 -10.48
N GLY A 130 6.47 0.94 -9.96
CA GLY A 130 7.35 -0.23 -9.95
C GLY A 130 6.77 -1.38 -9.12
N MET A 131 6.21 -1.08 -7.94
CA MET A 131 5.55 -2.08 -7.11
C MET A 131 4.25 -2.60 -7.72
N ALA A 132 3.46 -1.74 -8.35
CA ALA A 132 2.31 -2.17 -9.14
C ALA A 132 2.75 -3.11 -10.26
N GLY A 133 3.81 -2.77 -10.99
CA GLY A 133 4.41 -3.60 -12.03
C GLY A 133 4.83 -4.99 -11.54
N LEU A 134 5.43 -5.08 -10.36
CA LEU A 134 5.76 -6.36 -9.73
C LEU A 134 4.53 -7.15 -9.29
N ALA A 135 3.50 -6.48 -8.77
CA ALA A 135 2.26 -7.12 -8.40
C ALA A 135 1.50 -7.67 -9.62
N LEU A 136 1.60 -7.00 -10.77
CA LEU A 136 1.02 -7.46 -12.04
C LEU A 136 1.61 -8.79 -12.53
N LEU A 137 2.85 -9.14 -12.16
CA LEU A 137 3.45 -10.44 -12.53
C LEU A 137 2.70 -11.63 -11.93
N ASN A 138 1.90 -11.41 -10.88
CA ASN A 138 1.12 -12.44 -10.21
C ASN A 138 -0.36 -12.45 -10.64
N ILE A 139 -0.76 -11.58 -11.57
CA ILE A 139 -2.15 -11.47 -12.05
C ILE A 139 -2.19 -11.89 -13.51
N GLU A 140 -2.96 -12.93 -13.81
CA GLU A 140 -3.10 -13.45 -15.19
C GLU A 140 -4.19 -12.72 -15.99
N ASP A 141 -5.19 -12.15 -15.31
CA ASP A 141 -6.34 -11.51 -15.94
C ASP A 141 -6.10 -10.02 -16.22
N SER A 142 -6.25 -9.63 -17.49
CA SER A 142 -6.03 -8.26 -17.97
C SER A 142 -6.98 -7.22 -17.37
N THR A 143 -8.22 -7.59 -17.01
CA THR A 143 -9.15 -6.68 -16.34
C THR A 143 -8.66 -6.35 -14.93
N ASN A 144 -8.20 -7.37 -14.20
CA ASN A 144 -7.63 -7.24 -12.87
C ASN A 144 -6.31 -6.46 -12.89
N MET A 145 -5.51 -6.60 -13.95
CA MET A 145 -4.31 -5.80 -14.17
C MET A 145 -4.62 -4.30 -14.28
N ALA A 146 -5.60 -3.94 -15.11
CA ALA A 146 -6.04 -2.55 -15.27
C ALA A 146 -6.59 -1.98 -13.96
N ALA A 147 -7.42 -2.75 -13.25
CA ALA A 147 -7.97 -2.36 -11.96
C ALA A 147 -6.88 -2.08 -10.92
N LEU A 148 -5.88 -2.96 -10.80
CA LEU A 148 -4.74 -2.77 -9.89
C LEU A 148 -3.95 -1.49 -10.22
N ALA A 149 -3.66 -1.26 -11.51
CA ALA A 149 -2.90 -0.09 -11.95
C ALA A 149 -3.65 1.22 -11.67
N ILE A 150 -4.94 1.28 -12.02
CA ILE A 150 -5.80 2.44 -11.78
C ILE A 150 -5.91 2.70 -10.28
N PHE A 151 -6.21 1.67 -9.48
CA PHE A 151 -6.38 1.83 -8.04
C PHE A 151 -5.10 2.28 -7.35
N THR A 152 -3.95 1.74 -7.75
CA THR A 152 -2.64 2.14 -7.22
C THR A 152 -2.33 3.60 -7.58
N GLY A 153 -2.62 4.02 -8.82
CA GLY A 153 -2.46 5.40 -9.26
C GLY A 153 -3.36 6.39 -8.50
N VAL A 154 -4.64 6.04 -8.34
CA VAL A 154 -5.61 6.81 -7.55
C VAL A 154 -5.14 6.93 -6.10
N THR A 155 -4.72 5.81 -5.50
CA THR A 155 -4.22 5.80 -4.12
C THR A 155 -3.02 6.73 -3.94
N PHE A 156 -2.05 6.68 -4.86
CA PHE A 156 -0.91 7.57 -4.84
C PHE A 156 -1.32 9.05 -4.92
N ALA A 157 -2.26 9.38 -5.81
CA ALA A 157 -2.76 10.75 -5.96
C ALA A 157 -3.46 11.22 -4.67
N VAL A 158 -4.34 10.40 -4.09
CA VAL A 158 -5.05 10.70 -2.84
C VAL A 158 -4.05 10.97 -1.71
N TYR A 159 -3.06 10.10 -1.49
CA TYR A 159 -2.08 10.31 -0.43
C TYR A 159 -1.18 11.51 -0.68
N THR A 160 -0.80 11.78 -1.93
CA THR A 160 0.02 12.96 -2.26
C THR A 160 -0.74 14.25 -1.98
N ILE A 161 -2.02 14.31 -2.35
CA ILE A 161 -2.90 15.46 -2.05
C ILE A 161 -3.09 15.59 -0.53
N ALA A 162 -3.41 14.49 0.15
CA ALA A 162 -3.63 14.46 1.59
C ALA A 162 -2.43 14.96 2.39
N LEU A 163 -1.25 14.40 2.11
CA LEU A 163 -0.01 14.80 2.77
C LEU A 163 0.40 16.23 2.40
N THR A 164 0.16 16.68 1.18
CA THR A 164 0.48 18.05 0.76
C THR A 164 -0.38 19.07 1.50
N ILE A 165 -1.70 18.86 1.57
CA ILE A 165 -2.62 19.73 2.30
C ILE A 165 -2.29 19.74 3.79
N ALA A 166 -2.14 18.55 4.40
CA ALA A 166 -1.79 18.42 5.81
C ALA A 166 -0.47 19.13 6.14
N THR A 167 0.52 19.01 5.25
CA THR A 167 1.81 19.69 5.38
C THR A 167 1.65 21.20 5.30
N LEU A 168 0.94 21.72 4.29
CA LEU A 168 0.77 23.16 4.06
C LEU A 168 0.08 23.83 5.26
N LEU A 169 -0.97 23.22 5.79
CA LEU A 169 -1.76 23.77 6.89
C LEU A 169 -1.09 23.59 8.26
N SER A 170 -0.23 22.58 8.41
CA SER A 170 0.47 22.30 9.67
C SER A 170 1.89 22.90 9.76
N ARG A 171 2.35 23.66 8.75
CA ARG A 171 3.75 24.15 8.65
C ARG A 171 4.26 24.87 9.90
N ARG A 172 3.40 25.64 10.58
CA ARG A 172 3.82 26.51 11.70
C ARG A 172 3.96 25.78 13.04
N ARG A 173 3.17 24.72 13.29
CA ARG A 173 3.19 23.93 14.53
C ARG A 173 2.82 22.49 14.21
N MET A 174 3.83 21.69 13.86
CA MET A 174 3.62 20.31 13.45
C MET A 174 3.48 19.38 14.66
N THR A 175 2.26 19.33 15.21
CA THR A 175 1.88 18.29 16.19
C THR A 175 1.20 17.14 15.46
N GLY A 176 1.39 15.91 15.93
CA GLY A 176 0.83 14.72 15.29
C GLY A 176 -0.68 14.78 15.12
N LEU A 177 -1.38 15.23 16.16
CA LEU A 177 -2.84 15.37 16.12
C LEU A 177 -3.30 16.38 15.05
N ARG A 178 -2.67 17.56 14.99
CA ARG A 178 -3.04 18.59 14.01
C ARG A 178 -2.78 18.11 12.59
N PHE A 179 -1.63 17.49 12.35
CA PHE A 179 -1.31 16.95 11.04
C PHE A 179 -2.32 15.87 10.62
N SER A 180 -2.66 14.96 11.53
CA SER A 180 -3.65 13.90 11.28
C SER A 180 -5.02 14.49 10.96
N LEU A 181 -5.49 15.48 11.72
CA LEU A 181 -6.77 16.15 11.46
C LEU A 181 -6.80 16.85 10.09
N TRP A 182 -5.70 17.48 9.68
CA TRP A 182 -5.60 18.11 8.35
C TRP A 182 -5.41 17.11 7.20
N ALA A 183 -5.04 15.86 7.48
CA ALA A 183 -5.00 14.83 6.45
C ALA A 183 -6.40 14.35 6.05
N ILE A 184 -7.41 14.48 6.93
CA ILE A 184 -8.82 14.11 6.64
C ILE A 184 -9.38 14.90 5.45
N PRO A 185 -9.42 16.25 5.46
CA PRO A 185 -9.94 17.01 4.31
C PRO A 185 -9.11 16.76 3.06
N GLY A 186 -7.80 16.49 3.20
CA GLY A 186 -6.96 16.17 2.07
C GLY A 186 -7.26 14.79 1.45
N CYS A 187 -7.60 13.79 2.25
CA CYS A 187 -8.11 12.51 1.75
C CYS A 187 -9.46 12.72 1.05
N LEU A 188 -10.36 13.50 1.64
CA LEU A 188 -11.68 13.79 1.08
C LEU A 188 -11.61 14.48 -0.28
N ILE A 189 -10.74 15.50 -0.42
CA ILE A 189 -10.49 16.16 -1.70
C ILE A 189 -9.83 15.18 -2.68
N GLY A 190 -8.84 14.42 -2.21
CA GLY A 190 -8.13 13.44 -3.02
C GLY A 190 -9.06 12.38 -3.61
N THR A 191 -10.05 11.90 -2.86
CA THR A 191 -11.03 10.90 -3.31
C THR A 191 -12.17 11.49 -4.12
N ALA A 192 -12.56 12.74 -3.85
CA ALA A 192 -13.61 13.40 -4.61
C ALA A 192 -13.24 13.60 -6.09
N ILE A 193 -11.95 13.79 -6.40
CA ILE A 193 -11.46 14.00 -7.77
C ILE A 193 -11.71 12.78 -8.69
N PRO A 194 -11.23 11.56 -8.38
CA PRO A 194 -11.49 10.40 -9.23
C PRO A 194 -12.99 10.02 -9.25
N PHE A 195 -13.69 10.14 -8.12
CA PHE A 195 -15.12 9.83 -8.09
C PHE A 195 -15.98 10.86 -8.81
N SER A 196 -15.54 12.13 -8.93
CA SER A 196 -16.31 13.12 -9.69
C SER A 196 -16.29 12.84 -11.18
N VAL A 197 -15.21 12.27 -11.69
CA VAL A 197 -15.14 11.79 -13.09
C VAL A 197 -16.16 10.67 -13.30
N ILE A 198 -16.24 9.70 -12.37
CA ILE A 198 -17.22 8.60 -12.42
C ILE A 198 -18.65 9.17 -12.36
N LEU A 199 -18.91 10.09 -11.42
CA LEU A 199 -20.21 10.77 -11.30
C LEU A 199 -20.62 11.47 -12.60
N ILE A 200 -19.71 12.19 -13.26
CA ILE A 200 -20.01 12.87 -14.53
C ILE A 200 -20.39 11.85 -15.61
N ILE A 201 -19.64 10.75 -15.71
CA ILE A 201 -19.93 9.69 -16.69
C ILE A 201 -21.30 9.05 -16.41
N GLU A 202 -21.59 8.70 -15.16
CA GLU A 202 -22.87 8.09 -14.77
C GLU A 202 -24.04 9.05 -15.00
N MET A 203 -23.90 10.33 -14.66
CA MET A 203 -24.93 11.34 -14.91
C MET A 203 -25.22 11.55 -16.39
N MET A 204 -24.23 11.40 -17.27
CA MET A 204 -24.42 11.47 -18.72
C MET A 204 -25.18 10.27 -19.28
N GLN A 205 -25.07 9.10 -18.64
CA GLN A 205 -25.72 7.87 -19.07
C GLN A 205 -27.12 7.70 -18.46
N TYR A 206 -27.27 8.04 -17.18
CA TYR A 206 -28.48 7.84 -16.40
C TYR A 206 -28.70 9.06 -15.49
N PRO A 207 -29.45 10.09 -15.93
CA PRO A 207 -29.69 11.27 -15.11
C PRO A 207 -30.67 10.94 -13.96
N ASP A 208 -30.13 10.59 -12.79
CA ASP A 208 -30.87 10.34 -11.56
C ASP A 208 -30.26 11.10 -10.38
N ALA A 209 -31.09 11.81 -9.62
CA ALA A 209 -30.68 12.53 -8.41
C ALA A 209 -30.09 11.59 -7.33
N GLY A 210 -30.48 10.30 -7.33
CA GLY A 210 -29.92 9.29 -6.44
C GLY A 210 -28.40 9.10 -6.57
N ILE A 211 -27.85 9.35 -7.76
CA ILE A 211 -26.42 9.19 -8.06
C ILE A 211 -25.57 10.20 -7.29
N VAL A 212 -26.07 11.42 -7.07
CA VAL A 212 -25.35 12.43 -6.25
C VAL A 212 -25.17 11.92 -4.82
N TRP A 213 -26.21 11.30 -4.25
CA TRP A 213 -26.14 10.75 -2.90
C TRP A 213 -25.16 9.57 -2.82
N GLN A 214 -25.20 8.68 -3.81
CA GLN A 214 -24.24 7.58 -3.90
C GLN A 214 -22.80 8.08 -4.02
N PHE A 215 -22.55 9.09 -4.85
CA PHE A 215 -21.24 9.73 -4.97
C PHE A 215 -20.74 10.31 -3.64
N LEU A 216 -21.60 11.02 -2.90
CA LEU A 216 -21.23 11.58 -1.60
C LEU A 216 -20.87 10.48 -0.60
N LEU A 217 -21.67 9.41 -0.55
CA LEU A 217 -21.42 8.27 0.32
C LEU A 217 -20.12 7.55 -0.05
N GLN A 218 -19.91 7.26 -1.33
CA GLN A 218 -18.68 6.62 -1.84
C GLN A 218 -17.44 7.47 -1.57
N THR A 219 -17.55 8.79 -1.75
CA THR A 219 -16.46 9.72 -1.45
C THR A 219 -16.12 9.71 0.04
N LEU A 220 -17.13 9.71 0.91
CA LEU A 220 -16.93 9.67 2.36
C LEU A 220 -16.33 8.34 2.84
N VAL A 221 -16.86 7.22 2.33
CA VAL A 221 -16.34 5.88 2.63
C VAL A 221 -14.92 5.72 2.11
N GLY A 222 -14.64 6.16 0.89
CA GLY A 222 -13.30 6.14 0.30
C GLY A 222 -12.32 6.99 1.09
N ALA A 223 -12.70 8.21 1.47
CA ALA A 223 -11.85 9.09 2.28
C ALA A 223 -11.55 8.47 3.65
N ALA A 224 -12.56 7.87 4.30
CA ALA A 224 -12.39 7.16 5.56
C ALA A 224 -11.45 5.96 5.40
N PHE A 225 -11.59 5.19 4.31
CA PHE A 225 -10.71 4.07 3.99
C PHE A 225 -9.25 4.50 3.83
N PHE A 226 -8.97 5.52 3.01
CA PHE A 226 -7.59 6.01 2.82
C PHE A 226 -7.02 6.60 4.10
N TYR A 227 -7.81 7.35 4.86
CA TYR A 227 -7.36 7.90 6.13
C TYR A 227 -7.05 6.80 7.15
N ALA A 228 -7.93 5.79 7.27
CA ALA A 228 -7.71 4.64 8.14
C ALA A 228 -6.43 3.86 7.76
N ALA A 229 -6.16 3.71 6.46
CA ALA A 229 -4.95 3.07 5.97
C ALA A 229 -3.68 3.89 6.24
N LEU A 230 -3.78 5.22 6.18
CA LEU A 230 -2.66 6.15 6.44
C LEU A 230 -2.35 6.31 7.94
N LEU A 231 -3.39 6.27 8.79
CA LEU A 231 -3.30 6.51 10.22
C LEU A 231 -2.21 5.71 10.97
N PRO A 232 -2.07 4.38 10.81
CA PRO A 232 -1.06 3.61 11.54
C PRO A 232 0.38 4.05 11.20
N PHE A 233 0.61 4.50 9.96
CA PHE A 233 1.89 5.08 9.57
C PHE A 233 2.12 6.46 10.20
N LEU A 234 1.08 7.32 10.25
CA LEU A 234 1.19 8.61 10.92
C LEU A 234 1.51 8.43 12.41
N ILE A 235 0.84 7.49 13.09
CA ILE A 235 1.13 7.16 14.50
C ILE A 235 2.61 6.80 14.65
N LEU A 236 3.13 5.91 13.81
CA LEU A 236 4.55 5.55 13.83
C LEU A 236 5.47 6.77 13.62
N PHE A 237 5.14 7.66 12.69
CA PHE A 237 5.95 8.84 12.37
C PHE A 237 6.02 9.84 13.54
N PHE A 238 5.00 9.92 14.37
CA PHE A 238 4.98 10.84 15.50
C PHE A 238 5.49 10.23 16.82
N VAL A 239 5.31 8.91 16.99
CA VAL A 239 5.79 8.20 18.19
C VAL A 239 7.29 7.93 18.12
N ASN A 240 7.83 7.60 16.94
CA ASN A 240 9.22 7.22 16.79
C ASN A 240 10.07 8.35 16.19
N GLY A 241 11.07 8.82 16.95
CA GLY A 241 11.95 9.92 16.52
C GLY A 241 12.71 9.66 15.21
N PHE A 242 13.08 8.41 14.92
CA PHE A 242 13.74 8.03 13.67
C PHE A 242 12.82 8.28 12.46
N TRP A 243 11.56 7.88 12.57
CA TRP A 243 10.57 8.08 11.51
C TRP A 243 10.11 9.53 11.42
N ARG A 244 10.03 10.23 12.54
CA ARG A 244 9.73 11.66 12.58
C ARG A 244 10.70 12.49 11.76
N GLN A 245 12.00 12.21 11.85
CA GLN A 245 13.02 12.92 11.08
C GLN A 245 12.84 12.73 9.57
N ARG A 246 12.52 11.51 9.13
CA ARG A 246 12.24 11.17 7.73
C ARG A 246 10.97 11.83 7.22
N PHE A 247 9.94 11.84 8.05
CA PHE A 247 8.69 12.56 7.82
C PHE A 247 8.93 14.06 7.63
N GLU A 248 9.69 14.69 8.53
CA GLU A 248 10.05 16.11 8.42
C GLU A 248 10.91 16.40 7.18
N ALA A 249 11.77 15.46 6.76
CA ALA A 249 12.60 15.61 5.55
C ALA A 249 11.79 15.62 4.25
N ILE A 250 10.73 14.81 4.17
CA ILE A 250 9.83 14.76 3.00
C ILE A 250 8.84 15.93 3.04
N CYS A 251 8.12 16.11 4.15
CA CYS A 251 7.01 17.07 4.23
C CYS A 251 7.51 18.52 4.40
N LEU A 252 8.43 18.75 5.35
CA LEU A 252 8.91 20.09 5.70
C LEU A 252 10.22 20.48 5.00
N ARG A 253 10.87 19.55 4.29
CA ARG A 253 12.20 19.73 3.70
C ARG A 253 13.28 20.10 4.72
N LYS A 254 13.11 19.72 5.99
CA LYS A 254 14.20 19.87 6.95
C LYS A 254 15.30 18.88 6.58
N LYS A 255 16.54 19.36 6.48
CA LYS A 255 17.68 18.46 6.27
C LYS A 255 17.69 17.45 7.42
N ALA A 256 17.59 16.15 7.13
CA ALA A 256 17.75 15.14 8.15
C ALA A 256 19.15 15.34 8.74
N ALA A 257 19.24 15.76 10.00
CA ALA A 257 20.51 15.88 10.68
C ALA A 257 21.08 14.47 10.73
N VAL A 258 22.06 14.19 9.88
CA VAL A 258 22.91 13.03 10.02
C VAL A 258 23.56 13.21 11.38
N SER A 259 23.10 12.44 12.36
CA SER A 259 23.79 12.26 13.63
C SER A 259 25.10 11.53 13.34
N GLU A 260 26.04 12.23 12.72
CA GLU A 260 27.46 12.04 12.98
C GLU A 260 27.65 12.46 14.43
N THR A 261 27.42 11.53 15.35
CA THR A 261 28.07 11.58 16.65
C THR A 261 29.55 11.63 16.37
N THR A 262 30.07 12.85 16.49
CA THR A 262 31.47 13.22 16.50
C THR A 262 32.18 12.38 17.56
N GLU A 263 32.72 11.22 17.15
CA GLU A 263 33.80 10.58 17.89
C GLU A 263 35.08 11.38 17.62
N LEU A 264 35.28 12.44 18.40
CA LEU A 264 36.61 12.98 18.65
C LEU A 264 36.95 12.64 20.11
N PRO A 265 37.88 11.70 20.36
CA PRO A 265 38.65 11.69 21.58
C PRO A 265 39.94 12.54 21.40
N PRO A 266 40.55 12.93 22.53
CA PRO A 266 40.97 14.31 22.78
C PRO A 266 42.37 14.63 22.25
N GLN A 267 42.60 15.90 21.91
CA GLN A 267 43.95 16.43 21.87
C GLN A 267 44.48 16.50 23.31
N VAL A 268 45.45 15.64 23.60
CA VAL A 268 46.43 15.82 24.68
C VAL A 268 47.80 15.68 24.05
#